data_AF-A0A7Y9N1L1-F1
#
_entry.id   AF-A0A7Y9N1L1-F1
#
_cell.length_a   1.000
_cell.length_b   1.000
_cell.length_c   1.000
_cell.angle_alpha   90.00
_cell.angle_beta   90.00
_cell.angle_gamma   90.00
#
_symmetry.space_group_name_H-M   'P 1'
#
loop_
_entity.id
_entity.type
_entity.pdbx_description
1 polymer ?
#
loop_
_entity_poly.entity_id
_entity_poly.type
_entity_poly.pdbx_seq_one_letter_code
_entity_poly.pdbx_strand_id
1 'polypeptide(L)'
;MTLTKAEAHACRATINRLTTLVDSARDLRGEAKTLGLRDTARSLHDAARTLDGARTRLVEDGPEYLDAARAFINAAENMLTDRAIYIGRFANGRH
;
A
#
# COMPACT_ATOMS: atom_id res chain seq x y z
N MET A 1 -9.84 -27.89 -3.76
CA MET A 1 -8.44 -27.77 -4.22
C MET A 1 -7.55 -27.65 -3.01
N THR A 2 -6.49 -28.43 -2.92
CA THR A 2 -5.50 -28.30 -1.82
C THR A 2 -4.45 -27.29 -2.24
N LEU A 3 -4.24 -26.25 -1.43
CA LEU A 3 -3.21 -25.24 -1.66
C LEU A 3 -1.83 -25.88 -1.72
N THR A 4 -1.04 -25.58 -2.76
CA THR A 4 0.36 -25.99 -2.76
C THR A 4 1.14 -25.20 -1.71
N LYS A 5 2.21 -25.79 -1.17
CA LYS A 5 3.12 -25.10 -0.23
C LYS A 5 3.67 -23.79 -0.83
N ALA A 6 3.91 -23.77 -2.14
CA ALA A 6 4.39 -22.59 -2.86
C ALA A 6 3.35 -21.46 -2.89
N GLU A 7 2.09 -21.79 -3.21
CA GLU A 7 0.98 -20.81 -3.20
C GLU A 7 0.70 -20.28 -1.80
N ALA A 8 0.72 -21.14 -0.78
CA ALA A 8 0.56 -20.72 0.62
C ALA A 8 1.64 -19.71 1.04
N HIS A 9 2.89 -19.99 0.66
CA HIS A 9 4.01 -19.09 0.92
C HIS A 9 3.86 -17.76 0.16
N ALA A 10 3.48 -17.82 -1.12
CA ALA A 10 3.28 -16.64 -1.94
C ALA A 10 2.16 -15.74 -1.39
N CYS A 11 1.02 -16.31 -1.02
CA CYS A 11 -0.08 -15.57 -0.39
C CYS A 11 0.38 -14.88 0.89
N ARG A 12 1.09 -15.59 1.77
CA ARG A 12 1.63 -15.03 3.03
C ARG A 12 2.59 -13.87 2.77
N ALA A 13 3.52 -14.03 1.83
CA ALA A 13 4.46 -12.98 1.46
C ALA A 13 3.74 -11.74 0.92
N THR A 14 2.74 -11.94 0.05
CA THR A 14 1.94 -10.85 -0.52
C THR A 14 1.07 -10.16 0.54
N ILE A 15 0.45 -10.89 1.47
CA ILE A 15 -0.31 -10.33 2.61
C ILE A 15 0.58 -9.45 3.49
N ASN A 16 1.79 -9.93 3.80
CA ASN A 16 2.76 -9.17 4.58
C ASN A 16 3.18 -7.90 3.85
N ARG A 17 3.44 -7.99 2.53
CA ARG A 17 3.82 -6.82 1.73
C ARG A 17 2.72 -5.78 1.68
N LEU A 18 1.46 -6.20 1.47
CA LEU A 18 0.30 -5.30 1.53
C LEU A 18 0.19 -4.61 2.89
N THR A 19 0.41 -5.35 3.98
CA THR A 19 0.41 -4.78 5.34
C THR A 19 1.46 -3.69 5.49
N THR A 20 2.71 -3.96 5.10
CA THR A 20 3.78 -2.95 5.13
C THR A 20 3.42 -1.70 4.34
N LEU A 21 2.83 -1.84 3.15
CA LEU A 21 2.44 -0.70 2.32
C LEU A 21 1.26 0.08 2.92
N VAL A 22 0.30 -0.59 3.55
CA VAL A 22 -0.79 0.07 4.30
C VAL A 22 -0.22 0.94 5.41
N ASP A 23 0.73 0.42 6.18
CA ASP A 23 1.34 1.15 7.29
C ASP A 23 2.18 2.32 6.78
N SER A 24 3.00 2.11 5.74
CA SER A 24 3.73 3.21 5.09
C SER A 24 2.82 4.31 4.56
N ALA A 25 1.68 3.97 3.96
CA ALA A 25 0.70 4.94 3.50
C ALA A 25 0.07 5.74 4.66
N ARG A 26 -0.16 5.09 5.82
CA ARG A 26 -0.67 5.74 7.02
C ARG A 26 0.36 6.70 7.64
N ASP A 27 1.63 6.32 7.67
CA ASP A 27 2.72 7.14 8.19
C ASP A 27 2.92 8.39 7.33
N LEU A 28 3.04 8.22 6.00
CA LEU A 28 3.12 9.35 5.06
C LEU A 28 1.89 10.26 5.15
N ARG A 29 0.70 9.70 5.39
CA ARG A 29 -0.51 10.51 5.60
C ARG A 29 -0.39 11.35 6.87
N GLY A 30 0.19 10.80 7.93
CA GLY A 30 0.50 11.52 9.15
C GLY A 30 1.38 12.74 8.86
N GLU A 31 2.48 12.53 8.15
CA GLU A 31 3.40 13.61 7.73
C GLU A 31 2.71 14.64 6.81
N ALA A 32 1.94 14.19 5.82
CA ALA A 32 1.20 15.10 4.96
C ALA A 32 0.22 15.97 5.75
N LYS A 33 -0.43 15.41 6.79
CA LYS A 33 -1.32 16.17 7.68
C LYS A 33 -0.58 17.21 8.50
N THR A 34 0.58 16.88 9.07
CA THR A 34 1.36 17.84 9.86
C THR A 34 1.84 19.02 9.02
N LEU A 35 2.09 18.80 7.73
CA LEU A 35 2.49 19.82 6.76
C LEU A 35 1.31 20.56 6.10
N GLY A 36 0.06 20.22 6.43
CA GLY A 36 -1.13 20.84 5.83
C GLY A 36 -1.45 20.41 4.40
N LEU A 37 -0.81 19.37 3.88
CA LEU A 37 -1.01 18.80 2.54
C LEU A 37 -2.29 17.95 2.49
N ARG A 38 -3.45 18.59 2.51
CA ARG A 38 -4.77 17.94 2.64
C ARG A 38 -5.06 16.93 1.53
N ASP A 39 -4.79 17.29 0.27
CA ASP A 39 -5.06 16.42 -0.87
C ASP A 39 -4.13 15.20 -0.90
N THR A 40 -2.85 15.40 -0.59
CA THR A 40 -1.88 14.31 -0.44
C THR A 40 -2.30 13.36 0.68
N ALA A 41 -2.70 13.89 1.84
CA ALA A 41 -3.17 13.08 2.96
C ALA A 41 -4.44 12.28 2.63
N ARG A 42 -5.35 12.84 1.81
CA ARG A 42 -6.54 12.14 1.32
C ARG A 42 -6.14 11.02 0.35
N SER A 43 -5.31 11.30 -0.64
CA SER A 43 -4.82 10.31 -1.60
C SER A 43 -4.13 9.12 -0.90
N LEU A 44 -3.30 9.39 0.12
CA LEU A 44 -2.65 8.36 0.93
C LEU A 44 -3.64 7.56 1.77
N HIS A 45 -4.71 8.18 2.27
CA HIS A 45 -5.79 7.48 2.97
C HIS A 45 -6.51 6.49 2.04
N ASP A 46 -6.85 6.94 0.84
CA ASP A 46 -7.57 6.13 -0.14
C ASP A 46 -6.70 4.96 -0.62
N ALA A 47 -5.40 5.19 -0.81
CA ALA A 47 -4.44 4.13 -1.11
C ALA A 47 -4.33 3.09 0.01
N ALA A 48 -4.21 3.53 1.27
CA ALA A 48 -4.19 2.62 2.42
C ALA A 48 -5.45 1.74 2.48
N ARG A 49 -6.64 2.31 2.24
CA ARG A 49 -7.90 1.56 2.20
C ARG A 49 -7.95 0.55 1.06
N THR A 50 -7.43 0.92 -0.10
CA THR A 50 -7.40 0.05 -1.29
C THR A 50 -6.51 -1.16 -1.05
N LEU A 51 -5.32 -0.94 -0.48
CA LEU A 51 -4.37 -2.01 -0.14
C LEU A 51 -4.91 -2.93 0.95
N ASP A 52 -5.59 -2.37 1.97
CA ASP A 52 -6.23 -3.13 3.03
C ASP A 52 -7.36 -4.02 2.49
N GLY A 53 -8.14 -3.49 1.53
CA GLY A 53 -9.13 -4.26 0.79
C GLY A 53 -8.53 -5.38 -0.05
N ALA A 54 -7.43 -5.10 -0.78
CA ALA A 54 -6.72 -6.13 -1.53
C ALA A 54 -6.14 -7.23 -0.63
N ARG A 55 -5.66 -6.87 0.58
CA ARG A 55 -5.19 -7.83 1.58
C ARG A 55 -6.32 -8.72 2.08
N THR A 56 -7.47 -8.12 2.36
CA THR A 56 -8.68 -8.84 2.81
C THR A 56 -9.14 -9.84 1.74
N ARG A 57 -9.26 -9.39 0.48
CA ARG A 57 -9.57 -10.25 -0.67
C ARG A 57 -8.58 -11.41 -0.81
N LEU A 58 -7.28 -11.18 -0.68
CA LEU A 58 -6.29 -12.25 -0.77
C LEU A 58 -6.42 -13.28 0.37
N VAL A 59 -6.86 -12.87 1.55
CA VAL A 59 -7.14 -13.79 2.67
C VAL A 59 -8.40 -14.62 2.41
N GLU A 60 -9.44 -14.00 1.84
CA GLU A 60 -10.74 -14.62 1.57
C GLU A 60 -10.71 -15.53 0.33
N ASP A 61 -10.23 -15.00 -0.79
CA ASP A 61 -10.24 -15.64 -2.12
C ASP A 61 -8.99 -16.51 -2.35
N GLY A 62 -7.93 -16.31 -1.57
CA GLY A 62 -6.71 -17.10 -1.67
C GLY A 62 -5.92 -16.86 -2.96
N PRO A 63 -5.20 -17.87 -3.50
CA PRO A 63 -4.25 -17.68 -4.60
C PRO A 63 -4.85 -17.19 -5.90
N GLU A 64 -6.16 -17.38 -6.11
CA GLU A 64 -6.86 -16.87 -7.29
C GLU A 64 -6.78 -15.34 -7.38
N TYR A 65 -6.61 -14.66 -6.24
CA TYR A 65 -6.47 -13.21 -6.16
C TYR A 65 -5.00 -12.73 -6.15
N LEU A 66 -4.02 -13.64 -6.22
CA LEU A 66 -2.61 -13.31 -5.99
C LEU A 66 -2.07 -12.31 -7.03
N ASP A 67 -2.43 -12.48 -8.29
CA ASP A 67 -1.95 -11.60 -9.37
C ASP A 67 -2.58 -10.20 -9.28
N ALA A 68 -3.86 -10.12 -8.91
CA ALA A 68 -4.51 -8.84 -8.64
C ALA A 68 -3.84 -8.13 -7.45
N ALA A 69 -3.59 -8.85 -6.35
CA ALA A 69 -2.89 -8.33 -5.18
C ALA A 69 -1.49 -7.79 -5.52
N ARG A 70 -0.74 -8.50 -6.39
CA ARG A 70 0.57 -8.04 -6.88
C ARG A 70 0.47 -6.77 -7.72
N ALA A 71 -0.56 -6.63 -8.55
CA ALA A 71 -0.78 -5.39 -9.31
C ALA A 71 -1.03 -4.19 -8.37
N PHE A 72 -1.81 -4.38 -7.31
CA PHE A 72 -2.01 -3.34 -6.28
C PHE A 72 -0.70 -2.97 -5.56
N ILE A 73 0.14 -3.95 -5.22
CA ILE A 73 1.46 -3.71 -4.62
C ILE A 73 2.30 -2.82 -5.54
N ASN A 74 2.47 -3.21 -6.80
CA ASN A 74 3.32 -2.47 -7.74
C ASN A 74 2.82 -1.03 -7.94
N ALA A 75 1.51 -0.83 -8.07
CA ALA A 75 0.93 0.49 -8.20
C ALA A 75 1.15 1.36 -6.95
N ALA A 76 0.99 0.76 -5.76
CA ALA A 76 1.19 1.48 -4.51
C ALA A 76 2.65 1.82 -4.24
N GLU A 77 3.60 0.95 -4.58
CA GLU A 77 5.03 1.24 -4.41
C GLU A 77 5.45 2.50 -5.16
N ASN A 78 5.04 2.63 -6.42
CA ASN A 78 5.30 3.82 -7.22
C ASN A 78 4.62 5.06 -6.61
N MET A 79 3.33 4.95 -6.29
CA MET A 79 2.57 6.08 -5.74
C MET A 79 3.14 6.57 -4.40
N LEU A 80 3.46 5.64 -3.48
CA LEU A 80 3.99 5.99 -2.15
C LEU A 80 5.39 6.59 -2.26
N THR A 81 6.22 6.09 -3.18
CA THR A 81 7.55 6.68 -3.45
C THR A 81 7.41 8.12 -3.94
N ASP A 82 6.53 8.37 -4.91
CA ASP A 82 6.28 9.73 -5.42
C ASP A 82 5.75 10.66 -4.33
N ARG A 83 4.82 10.18 -3.49
CA ARG A 83 4.30 10.96 -2.36
C ARG A 83 5.36 11.25 -1.31
N ALA A 84 6.21 10.28 -0.97
CA ALA A 84 7.30 10.47 -0.02
C ALA A 84 8.30 11.53 -0.53
N ILE A 85 8.68 11.47 -1.81
CA ILE A 85 9.55 12.48 -2.43
C ILE A 85 8.90 13.86 -2.38
N TYR A 86 7.62 13.97 -2.74
CA TYR A 86 6.89 15.24 -2.70
C TYR A 86 6.80 15.82 -1.28
N ILE A 87 6.42 15.00 -0.30
CA ILE A 87 6.34 15.38 1.12
C ILE A 87 7.70 15.86 1.62
N GLY A 88 8.76 15.09 1.37
CA GLY A 88 10.12 15.46 1.79
C GLY A 88 10.61 16.74 1.13
N ARG A 89 10.31 16.96 -0.15
CA ARG A 89 10.60 18.21 -0.87
C ARG A 89 9.87 19.41 -0.25
N PHE A 90 8.57 19.26 0.01
CA PHE A 90 7.76 20.29 0.65
C PHE A 90 8.26 20.64 2.05
N ALA A 91 8.56 19.63 2.87
CA ALA A 91 9.09 19.81 4.23
C ALA A 91 10.43 20.58 4.24
N ASN A 92 11.23 20.44 3.19
CA ASN A 92 12.50 21.14 3.02
C ASN A 92 12.38 22.50 2.29
N GLY A 93 11.18 22.98 2.00
CA GLY A 93 10.98 24.26 1.30
C GLY A 93 11.31 24.22 -0.20
N ARG A 94 11.38 23.03 -0.81
CA ARG A 94 11.72 22.83 -2.23
C ARG A 94 10.45 22.38 -2.98
N HIS A 95 9.59 23.30 -3.40
CA HIS A 95 8.32 22.98 -4.07
C HIS A 95 8.41 23.19 -5.58
#